data_AF-A0A3B0UYJ7-F1
#
_entry.id   AF-A0A3B0UYJ7-F1
#
_cell.length_a   1.000
_cell.length_b   1.000
_cell.length_c   1.000
_cell.angle_alpha   90.00
_cell.angle_beta   90.00
_cell.angle_gamma   90.00
#
_symmetry.space_group_name_H-M   'P 1'
#
loop_
_entity.id
_entity.type
_entity.pdbx_description
1 polymer ?
#
loop_
_entity_poly.entity_id
_entity_poly.type
_entity_poly.pdbx_seq_one_letter_code
_entity_poly.pdbx_strand_id
1 'polypeptide(L)' 'MARITVEDCLKQEPSRFTLVHLAASRARQLLKGAPKLVESENKEVVTALREIADGDVHAAKKDS' A
#
# COMPACT_ATOMS: atom_id res chain seq x y z
N MET A 1 10.78 13.71 -3.37
CA MET A 1 10.29 12.79 -2.32
C MET A 1 8.93 13.28 -1.81
N ALA A 2 7.83 12.85 -2.43
CA ALA A 2 6.51 13.22 -1.92
C ALA A 2 6.27 12.54 -0.57
N ARG A 3 5.91 13.34 0.44
CA ARG A 3 5.64 12.90 1.81
C ARG A 3 4.28 12.19 1.81
N ILE A 4 4.28 10.87 2.05
CA ILE A 4 3.05 10.11 2.30
C ILE A 4 2.82 10.03 3.80
N THR A 5 1.57 10.14 4.26
CA THR A 5 1.23 9.98 5.67
C THR A 5 0.33 8.77 5.90
N VAL A 6 0.23 8.33 7.16
CA VAL A 6 -0.63 7.20 7.53
C VAL A 6 -2.10 7.58 7.38
N GLU A 7 -2.44 8.84 7.60
CA GLU A 7 -3.80 9.37 7.42
C GLU A 7 -4.29 9.20 5.98
N ASP A 8 -3.41 9.36 4.99
CA ASP A 8 -3.77 9.14 3.58
C ASP A 8 -4.09 7.67 3.30
N CYS A 9 -3.35 6.75 3.90
CA CYS A 9 -3.61 5.32 3.78
C CYS A 9 -4.92 4.92 4.50
N LEU A 10 -5.20 5.54 5.65
CA LEU A 10 -6.38 5.24 6.46
C LEU A 10 -7.69 5.75 5.83
N LYS A 11 -7.63 6.70 4.89
CA LYS A 11 -8.79 7.08 4.07
C LYS A 11 -9.27 5.93 3.19
N GLN A 12 -8.35 5.03 2.79
CA GLN A 12 -8.63 3.89 1.90
C GLN A 12 -8.91 2.61 2.70
N GLU A 13 -8.14 2.37 3.77
CA GLU A 13 -8.32 1.24 4.68
C GLU A 13 -8.34 1.71 6.14
N PRO A 14 -9.52 1.86 6.77
CA PRO A 14 -9.64 2.42 8.11
C PRO A 14 -9.05 1.52 9.20
N SER A 15 -8.95 0.21 8.95
CA SER A 15 -8.33 -0.72 9.90
C SER A 15 -6.81 -0.67 9.81
N ARG A 16 -6.17 -0.16 10.87
CA ARG A 16 -4.71 -0.15 11.00
C ARG A 16 -4.09 -1.55 10.90
N PHE A 17 -4.77 -2.57 11.42
CA PHE A 17 -4.28 -3.94 11.34
C PHE A 17 -4.30 -4.45 9.89
N THR A 18 -5.42 -4.23 9.19
CA THR A 18 -5.55 -4.61 7.78
C THR A 18 -4.55 -3.85 6.92
N LEU A 19 -4.37 -2.55 7.16
CA LEU A 19 -3.39 -1.71 6.49
C LEU A 19 -1.97 -2.27 6.62
N VAL A 20 -1.55 -2.65 7.84
CA VAL A 20 -0.21 -3.23 8.06
C VAL A 20 -0.06 -4.55 7.31
N HIS A 21 -1.06 -5.43 7.36
CA HIS A 21 -1.01 -6.70 6.63
C HIS A 21 -0.99 -6.51 5.11
N LEU A 22 -1.80 -5.58 4.59
CA LEU A 22 -1.88 -5.23 3.18
C LEU A 22 -0.56 -4.66 2.68
N ALA A 23 -0.02 -3.65 3.38
CA ALA A 23 1.25 -3.02 3.03
C ALA A 23 2.41 -4.04 3.08
N ALA A 24 2.47 -4.89 4.11
CA ALA A 24 3.49 -5.92 4.21
C ALA A 24 3.36 -6.96 3.08
N SER A 25 2.14 -7.36 2.73
CA SER A 25 1.90 -8.27 1.62
C SER A 25 2.34 -7.67 0.29
N ARG A 26 1.95 -6.43 0.03
CA ARG A 26 2.30 -5.72 -1.20
C ARG A 26 3.79 -5.45 -1.31
N ALA A 27 4.44 -5.02 -0.23
CA ALA A 27 5.90 -4.83 -0.20
C ALA A 27 6.65 -6.12 -0.55
N ARG A 28 6.20 -7.30 -0.07
CA ARG A 28 6.77 -8.58 -0.47
C ARG A 28 6.59 -8.89 -1.95
N GLN A 29 5.48 -8.48 -2.58
CA GLN A 29 5.30 -8.64 -4.02
C GLN A 29 6.29 -7.76 -4.80
N LEU A 30 6.45 -6.51 -4.39
CA LEU A 30 7.42 -5.58 -4.99
C LEU A 30 8.85 -6.10 -4.86
N LEU A 31 9.22 -6.64 -3.70
CA LEU A 31 10.53 -7.29 -3.48
C LEU A 31 10.76 -8.51 -4.38
N LYS A 32 9.69 -9.20 -4.80
CA LYS A 32 9.74 -10.31 -5.75
C LYS A 32 9.78 -9.86 -7.21
N GLY A 33 9.85 -8.56 -7.48
CA GLY A 33 9.88 -7.99 -8.82
C GLY A 33 8.52 -7.73 -9.43
N ALA A 34 7.44 -7.70 -8.64
CA ALA A 34 6.15 -7.25 -9.16
C ALA A 34 6.24 -5.78 -9.63
N PRO A 35 5.51 -5.40 -10.69
CA PRO A 35 5.52 -4.03 -11.19
C PRO A 35 4.95 -3.07 -10.14
N LYS A 36 5.59 -1.91 -10.02
CA LYS A 36 5.08 -0.78 -9.26
C LYS A 36 3.94 -0.14 -10.05
N LEU A 37 2.84 0.18 -9.38
CA LEU A 37 1.68 0.87 -9.97
C LEU A 37 1.84 2.39 -9.92
N VAL A 38 2.68 2.87 -8.99
CA VAL A 38 3.00 4.29 -8.81
C VAL A 38 4.51 4.49 -9.04
N GLU A 39 4.87 5.55 -9.77
CA GLU A 39 6.27 5.97 -9.87
C GLU A 39 6.81 6.37 -8.50
N SER A 40 7.80 5.62 -8.03
CA SER A 40 8.40 5.80 -6.72
C SER A 40 9.86 5.34 -6.73
N GLU A 41 10.73 6.27 -6.34
CA GLU A 41 12.15 6.02 -6.01
C GLU A 41 12.33 5.52 -4.57
N ASN A 42 11.25 5.36 -3.81
CA ASN A 42 11.32 4.92 -2.42
C ASN A 42 11.44 3.39 -2.31
N LYS A 43 11.82 2.92 -1.12
CA LYS A 43 11.77 1.49 -0.76
C LYS A 43 10.37 0.91 -0.96
N GLU A 44 10.31 -0.40 -1.13
CA GLU A 44 9.11 -1.17 -1.47
C GLU A 44 7.98 -0.96 -0.45
N VAL A 45 8.32 -0.82 0.83
CA VAL A 45 7.34 -0.55 1.90
C VAL A 45 6.66 0.80 1.69
N VAL A 46 7.42 1.84 1.36
CA VAL A 46 6.87 3.19 1.13
C VAL A 46 6.11 3.23 -0.19
N THR A 47 6.60 2.53 -1.22
CA THR A 47 5.88 2.40 -2.49
C THR A 47 4.55 1.69 -2.30
N ALA A 48 4.50 0.61 -1.54
CA ALA A 48 3.25 -0.08 -1.21
C ALA A 48 2.24 0.83 -0.47
N LEU A 49 2.70 1.63 0.51
CA LEU A 49 1.82 2.58 1.21
C LEU A 49 1.28 3.67 0.28
N ARG A 50 2.08 4.11 -0.72
CA ARG A 50 1.62 5.07 -1.74
C ARG A 50 0.57 4.45 -2.65
N GLU A 51 0.82 3.25 -3.15
CA GLU A 51 -0.17 2.51 -3.96
C GLU A 51 -1.48 2.27 -3.19
N ILE A 52 -1.41 2.06 -1.86
CA ILE A 52 -2.61 1.95 -1.01
C ILE A 52 -3.32 3.29 -0.91
N ALA A 53 -2.60 4.39 -0.65
CA ALA A 53 -3.20 5.73 -0.53
C ALA A 53 -3.84 6.23 -1.83
N ASP A 54 -3.23 5.90 -2.98
CA ASP A 54 -3.73 6.23 -4.31
C ASP A 54 -4.93 5.32 -4.72
N GLY A 55 -5.19 4.24 -3.96
CA GLY A 55 -6.31 3.32 -4.17
C GLY A 55 -6.04 2.19 -5.15
N ASP A 56 -4.83 2.12 -5.71
CA ASP A 56 -4.41 1.08 -6.65
C ASP A 56 -4.29 -0.30 -5.98
N VAL A 57 -4.02 -0.32 -4.67
CA VAL A 57 -3.92 -1.55 -3.86
C VAL A 57 -4.93 -1.49 -2.72
N HIS A 58 -5.84 -2.44 -2.69
CA HIS A 58 -6.89 -2.56 -1.68
C HIS A 58 -6.98 -3.98 -1.15
N ALA A 59 -7.49 -4.13 0.08
CA ALA A 59 -7.83 -5.44 0.60
C ALA A 59 -8.94 -6.05 -0.25
N ALA A 60 -8.84 -7.35 -0.57
CA ALA A 60 -9.94 -8.08 -1.19
C ALA A 60 -11.14 -8.01 -0.23
N LYS A 61 -12.21 -7.32 -0.63
CA LYS A 61 -13.45 -7.29 0.14
C LYS A 61 -13.92 -8.72 0.29
N LYS A 62 -13.96 -9.19 1.54
CA LYS A 62 -14.64 -10.43 1.87
C LYS A 62 -16.12 -10.08 1.92
N ASP A 63 -16.77 -10.10 0.77
CA ASP A 63 -18.23 -9.99 0.68
C ASP A 63 -18.79 -11.11 1.55
N SER A 64 -19.53 -10.75 2.60
CA SER A 64 -20.19 -11.66 3.54
C SER A 64 -21.54 -11.09 3.90
#